data_AF-A0ABD3XE32-F1
#
_entry.id   AF-A0ABD3XE32-F1
#
_cell.length_a   1.000
_cell.length_b   1.000
_cell.length_c   1.000
_cell.angle_alpha   90.00
_cell.angle_beta   90.00
_cell.angle_gamma   90.00
#
_symmetry.space_group_name_H-M   'P 1'
#
loop_
_entity.id
_entity.type
_entity.pdbx_description
1 polymer ?
#
loop_
_entity_poly.entity_id
_entity_poly.type
_entity_poly.pdbx_seq_one_letter_code
_entity_poly.pdbx_strand_id
1 'polypeptide(L)'
;KTAEEVIGFKRYRREPWISEEILNLADQRRTIKVKMSINPQDDDLKQKITQLKNVINNKYEECQAEEANQKNDMRSLFQKIKTLKKGIKLNDKRG
;
A
#
# COMPACT_ATOMS: atom_id res chain seq x y z
N LYS A 1 1.85 10.97 7.44
CA LYS A 1 0.55 10.28 7.61
C LYS A 1 0.85 8.90 8.15
N THR A 2 0.22 8.49 9.25
CA THR A 2 0.38 7.14 9.80
C THR A 2 -0.37 6.11 8.94
N ALA A 3 0.00 4.83 8.97
CA ALA A 3 -0.73 3.77 8.27
C ALA A 3 -2.23 3.77 8.66
N GLU A 4 -2.56 4.09 9.91
CA GLU A 4 -3.96 4.20 10.36
C GLU A 4 -4.71 5.37 9.71
N GLU A 5 -4.04 6.49 9.42
CA GLU A 5 -4.62 7.64 8.72
C GLU A 5 -4.77 7.39 7.21
N VAL A 6 -3.82 6.68 6.59
CA VAL A 6 -3.87 6.35 5.16
C VAL A 6 -4.88 5.26 4.89
N ILE A 7 -4.92 4.23 5.73
CA ILE A 7 -5.86 3.12 5.57
C ILE A 7 -7.23 3.47 6.20
N GLY A 8 -7.53 4.73 6.52
CA GLY A 8 -8.81 5.21 7.07
C GLY A 8 -10.04 4.58 6.39
N PHE A 9 -10.54 3.49 6.99
CA PHE A 9 -11.20 2.37 6.31
C PHE A 9 -12.55 2.70 5.69
N LYS A 10 -12.49 3.03 4.40
CA LYS A 10 -13.59 2.92 3.44
C LYS A 10 -13.06 2.14 2.24
N ARG A 11 -13.54 0.91 1.99
CA ARG A 11 -13.12 0.04 0.87
C ARG A 11 -13.12 0.78 -0.48
N TYR A 12 -13.95 1.81 -0.61
CA TYR A 12 -14.12 2.63 -1.80
C TYR A 12 -13.06 3.73 -2.01
N ARG A 13 -12.19 4.04 -1.04
CA ARG A 13 -11.05 4.98 -1.19
C ARG A 13 -9.70 4.26 -1.12
N ARG A 14 -9.66 2.99 -1.52
CA ARG A 14 -8.44 2.19 -1.55
C ARG A 14 -7.46 2.79 -2.57
N GLU A 15 -6.24 3.07 -2.14
CA GLU A 15 -5.16 3.30 -3.10
C GLU A 15 -4.81 1.94 -3.75
N PRO A 16 -4.69 1.86 -5.09
CA PRO A 16 -4.60 0.57 -5.81
C PRO A 16 -3.47 -0.35 -5.38
N TRP A 17 -2.40 0.22 -4.81
CA TRP A 17 -1.20 -0.48 -4.37
C TRP A 17 -1.32 -1.10 -2.97
N ILE A 18 -2.34 -0.77 -2.18
CA ILE A 18 -2.57 -1.42 -0.88
C ILE A 18 -3.03 -2.85 -1.15
N SER A 19 -2.36 -3.86 -0.62
CA SER A 19 -2.72 -5.27 -0.83
C SER A 19 -4.04 -5.67 -0.15
N GLU A 20 -4.68 -6.71 -0.67
CA GLU A 20 -5.92 -7.26 -0.09
C GLU A 20 -5.69 -7.86 1.31
N GLU A 21 -4.48 -8.36 1.56
CA GLU A 21 -4.08 -8.89 2.87
C GLU A 21 -4.13 -7.82 3.96
N ILE A 22 -3.62 -6.61 3.70
CA ILE A 22 -3.66 -5.48 4.65
C ILE A 22 -5.12 -5.13 5.00
N LEU A 23 -6.02 -5.20 4.01
CA LEU A 23 -7.44 -4.93 4.21
C LEU A 23 -8.08 -5.99 5.12
N ASN A 24 -7.78 -7.26 4.87
CA ASN A 24 -8.29 -8.37 5.67
C ASN A 24 -7.79 -8.29 7.11
N LEU A 25 -6.50 -8.01 7.33
CA LEU A 25 -5.92 -7.83 8.66
C LEU A 25 -6.56 -6.68 9.43
N ALA A 26 -6.92 -5.62 8.73
CA ALA A 26 -7.59 -4.50 9.35
C ALA A 26 -9.07 -4.73 9.65
N ASP A 27 -9.79 -5.47 8.80
CA ASP A 27 -11.15 -5.94 9.08
C ASP A 27 -11.14 -6.86 10.32
N GLN A 28 -10.13 -7.72 10.45
CA GLN A 28 -9.89 -8.51 11.67
C GLN A 28 -9.65 -7.61 12.89
N ARG A 29 -8.78 -6.60 12.76
CA ARG A 29 -8.50 -5.64 13.85
C ARG A 29 -9.75 -4.88 14.30
N ARG A 30 -10.62 -4.48 13.36
CA ARG A 30 -11.92 -3.84 13.66
C ARG A 30 -12.83 -4.80 14.42
N THR A 31 -12.89 -6.06 14.00
CA THR A 31 -13.66 -7.11 14.70
C THR A 31 -13.18 -7.29 16.15
N ILE A 32 -11.85 -7.30 16.38
CA ILE A 32 -11.31 -7.40 17.74
C ILE A 32 -11.62 -6.16 18.57
N LYS A 33 -11.56 -4.95 17.99
CA LYS A 33 -11.98 -3.72 18.70
C LYS A 33 -13.42 -3.79 19.16
N VAL A 34 -14.32 -4.33 18.34
CA VAL A 34 -15.72 -4.54 18.74
C VAL A 34 -15.81 -5.52 19.90
N LYS A 35 -15.09 -6.66 19.84
CA LYS A 35 -15.05 -7.62 20.97
C LYS A 35 -14.50 -6.98 22.26
N MET A 36 -13.48 -6.13 22.17
CA MET A 36 -12.94 -5.41 23.32
C MET A 36 -13.89 -4.35 23.89
N SER A 37 -14.77 -3.77 23.07
CA SER A 37 -15.82 -2.88 23.61
C SER A 37 -16.83 -3.62 24.49
N ILE A 38 -16.98 -4.93 24.29
CA ILE A 38 -17.83 -5.82 25.10
C ILE A 38 -17.05 -6.34 26.32
N ASN A 39 -15.79 -6.75 26.13
CA ASN A 39 -14.91 -7.21 27.21
C ASN A 39 -13.55 -6.48 27.18
N PRO A 40 -13.43 -5.30 27.83
CA PRO A 40 -12.22 -4.47 27.75
C PRO A 40 -11.05 -4.99 28.59
N GLN A 41 -11.28 -5.92 29.51
CA GLN A 41 -10.24 -6.49 30.37
C GLN A 41 -9.60 -7.75 29.80
N ASP A 42 -10.05 -8.22 28.64
CA ASP A 42 -9.48 -9.37 27.95
C ASP A 42 -8.06 -9.07 27.42
N ASP A 43 -7.05 -9.61 28.11
CA ASP A 43 -5.64 -9.41 27.77
C ASP A 43 -5.25 -10.10 26.46
N ASP A 44 -5.90 -11.22 26.10
CA ASP A 44 -5.68 -11.88 24.81
C ASP A 44 -6.13 -10.99 23.66
N LEU A 45 -7.28 -10.30 23.79
CA LEU A 45 -7.74 -9.36 22.77
C LEU A 45 -6.82 -8.14 22.66
N LYS A 46 -6.27 -7.64 23.78
CA LYS A 46 -5.27 -6.54 23.76
C LYS A 46 -3.99 -6.97 23.04
N GLN A 47 -3.49 -8.16 23.33
CA GLN A 47 -2.29 -8.69 22.68
C GLN A 47 -2.53 -8.87 21.18
N LYS A 48 -3.66 -9.47 20.78
CA LYS A 48 -4.02 -9.65 19.36
C LYS A 48 -4.14 -8.33 18.61
N ILE A 49 -4.73 -7.29 19.22
CA ILE A 49 -4.79 -5.97 18.59
C ILE A 49 -3.40 -5.36 18.37
N THR A 50 -2.51 -5.55 19.34
CA THR A 50 -1.15 -5.01 19.28
C THR A 50 -0.35 -5.72 18.19
N GLN A 51 -0.47 -7.05 18.11
CA GLN A 51 0.12 -7.85 17.03
C GLN A 51 -0.42 -7.44 15.66
N LEU A 52 -1.74 -7.33 15.51
CA LEU A 52 -2.35 -6.90 14.24
C LEU A 52 -1.89 -5.51 13.83
N LYS A 53 -1.75 -4.57 14.78
CA LYS A 53 -1.24 -3.22 14.48
C LYS A 53 0.18 -3.29 13.90
N ASN A 54 1.06 -4.08 14.50
CA ASN A 54 2.45 -4.22 14.03
C ASN A 54 2.51 -4.90 12.65
N VAL A 55 1.76 -5.99 12.45
CA VAL A 55 1.72 -6.70 11.16
C VAL A 55 1.18 -5.79 10.05
N ILE A 56 0.10 -5.04 10.30
CA ILE A 56 -0.46 -4.09 9.33
C ILE A 56 0.57 -3.02 8.96
N ASN A 57 1.30 -2.47 9.93
CA ASN A 57 2.33 -1.45 9.65
C ASN A 57 3.46 -2.01 8.80
N ASN A 58 4.00 -3.18 9.15
CA ASN A 58 5.09 -3.80 8.41
C ASN A 58 4.68 -4.10 6.95
N LYS A 59 3.52 -4.73 6.77
CA LYS A 59 2.95 -5.02 5.44
C LYS A 59 2.72 -3.74 4.63
N TYR A 60 2.26 -2.68 5.29
CA TYR A 60 2.03 -1.39 4.65
C TYR A 60 3.34 -0.75 4.16
N GLU A 61 4.40 -0.81 4.96
CA GLU A 61 5.74 -0.34 4.57
C GLU A 61 6.30 -1.14 3.38
N GLU A 62 6.12 -2.46 3.36
CA GLU A 62 6.48 -3.33 2.24
C GLU A 62 5.76 -2.91 0.94
N CYS A 63 4.43 -2.77 0.99
CA CYS A 63 3.64 -2.33 -0.17
C CYS A 63 4.04 -0.92 -0.65
N GLN A 64 4.39 -0.02 0.27
CA GLN A 64 4.83 1.33 -0.07
C GLN A 64 6.19 1.31 -0.78
N ALA A 65 7.12 0.47 -0.33
CA ALA A 65 8.42 0.29 -0.98
C ALA A 65 8.27 -0.32 -2.39
N GLU A 66 7.40 -1.32 -2.55
CA GLU A 66 7.07 -1.90 -3.85
C GLU A 66 6.47 -0.86 -4.80
N GLU A 67 5.52 -0.06 -4.34
CA GLU A 67 4.91 1.00 -5.16
C GLU A 67 5.97 2.03 -5.61
N ALA A 68 6.88 2.42 -4.72
CA ALA A 68 7.96 3.35 -5.04
C ALA A 68 8.91 2.77 -6.11
N ASN A 69 9.25 1.48 -6.01
CA ASN A 69 10.06 0.78 -7.00
C ASN A 69 9.36 0.69 -8.35
N GLN A 70 8.08 0.31 -8.38
CA GLN A 70 7.29 0.28 -9.62
C GLN A 70 7.18 1.65 -10.28
N LYS A 71 7.00 2.72 -9.50
CA LYS A 71 7.00 4.10 -10.00
C LYS A 71 8.35 4.49 -10.62
N ASN A 72 9.46 4.09 -10.01
CA ASN A 72 10.80 4.33 -10.54
C ASN A 72 11.04 3.58 -11.86
N ASP A 73 10.63 2.31 -11.93
CA ASP A 73 10.74 1.48 -13.13
C ASP A 73 9.90 2.05 -14.28
N MET A 74 8.65 2.42 -14.02
CA MET A 74 7.80 3.09 -14.99
C MET A 74 8.42 4.39 -15.51
N ARG A 75 8.99 5.21 -14.62
CA ARG A 75 9.67 6.45 -15.01
C ARG A 75 10.88 6.18 -15.89
N SER A 76 11.66 5.14 -15.58
CA SER A 76 12.80 4.70 -16.39
C SER A 76 12.36 4.25 -17.79
N LEU A 77 11.30 3.43 -17.88
CA LEU A 77 10.70 3.00 -19.15
C LEU A 77 10.19 4.20 -19.97
N PHE A 78 9.50 5.15 -19.34
CA PHE A 78 9.06 6.38 -20.01
C PHE A 78 10.23 7.18 -20.59
N GLN A 79 11.37 7.28 -19.88
CA GLN A 79 12.56 7.94 -20.43
C GLN A 79 13.16 7.18 -21.61
N LYS A 80 13.26 5.84 -21.53
CA LYS A 80 13.73 5.01 -22.65
C LYS A 80 12.85 5.20 -23.89
N ILE A 81 11.52 5.14 -23.73
CA ILE A 81 10.56 5.37 -24.82
C ILE A 81 10.72 6.79 -25.40
N LYS A 82 10.89 7.81 -24.55
CA LYS A 82 11.09 9.20 -24.99
C LYS A 82 12.38 9.36 -25.81
N THR A 83 13.47 8.73 -25.38
CA THR A 83 14.75 8.72 -26.11
C THR A 83 14.63 8.03 -27.45
N LEU A 84 14.00 6.85 -27.50
CA LEU A 84 13.74 6.12 -28.75
C LEU A 84 12.90 6.95 -29.73
N LYS A 85 11.80 7.56 -29.26
CA LYS A 85 10.95 8.44 -30.09
C LYS A 85 11.72 9.65 -30.63
N LYS A 86 12.63 10.23 -29.86
CA LYS A 86 13.50 11.33 -30.33
C LYS A 86 14.53 10.83 -31.36
N GLY A 87 15.13 9.67 -31.14
CA GLY A 87 16.08 9.05 -32.07
C GLY A 87 15.43 8.72 -33.43
N ILE A 88 14.20 8.20 -33.42
CA ILE A 88 13.42 7.94 -34.65
C ILE A 88 13.15 9.25 -35.41
N LYS A 89 12.73 10.32 -34.73
CA LYS A 89 12.49 11.65 -35.35
C LYS A 89 13.73 12.31 -35.96
N LEU A 90 14.92 11.96 -35.51
CA LEU A 90 16.17 12.51 -36.06
C LEU A 90 16.60 11.78 -37.35
N ASN A 91 16.22 10.52 -37.52
CA ASN A 91 16.52 9.76 -38.73
C ASN A 91 15.59 10.11 -39.90
N ASP A 92 14.35 10.56 -39.65
CA ASP A 92 13.43 11.02 -40.72
C ASP A 92 13.84 12.35 -41.39
N LYS A 93 14.83 13.09 -40.85
CA LYS A 93 15.32 14.35 -41.44
C LYS A 93 16.62 14.21 -42.24
N ARG A 94 17.11 12.99 -42.44
CA ARG A 94 18.35 12.69 -43.19
C ARG A 94 18.13 11.86 -44.45
N GLY A 95 16.87 11.64 -44.86
CA GLY A 95 16.49 11.07 -46.15
C GLY A 95 16.00 12.16 -47.10
#